data_AF-R7U2A9-F1
#
_entry.id   AF-R7U2A9-F1
#
_cell.length_a   1.000
_cell.length_b   1.000
_cell.length_c   1.000
_cell.angle_alpha   90.00
_cell.angle_beta   90.00
_cell.angle_gamma   90.00
#
_symmetry.space_group_name_H-M   'P 1'
#
loop_
_entity.id
_entity.type
_entity.pdbx_description
1 polymer ?
#
loop_
_entity_poly.entity_id
_entity_poly.type
_entity_poly.pdbx_seq_one_letter_code
_entity_poly.pdbx_strand_id
1 'polypeptide(L)'
;MLHCEHGFEKDANGCDVCRCRSGPAPPPPRTDNRECPPVRCRQYCEHGWKKDATGCDICECAEPCPEVMCMLHCEHGFEKDANGCDICRCRSGPAPPPPRTDNRECPPVRCRQYWCDICQCACNDVLCDLYCKNGFERDENGCEVCRCK
;
A
#
# COMPACT_ATOMS: atom_id res chain seq x y z
N MET A 1 -2.70 17.43 -12.39
CA MET A 1 -2.06 16.13 -12.08
C MET A 1 -2.56 15.76 -10.69
N LEU A 2 -3.25 14.64 -10.54
CA LEU A 2 -3.78 14.24 -9.24
C LEU A 2 -2.63 13.67 -8.39
N HIS A 3 -2.45 14.21 -7.18
CA HIS A 3 -1.50 13.70 -6.20
C HIS A 3 -2.28 13.13 -5.01
N CYS A 4 -1.99 11.89 -4.63
CA CYS A 4 -2.64 11.20 -3.52
C CYS A 4 -1.62 10.90 -2.43
N GLU A 5 -1.85 11.38 -1.21
CA GLU A 5 -0.95 11.16 -0.05
C GLU A 5 -0.81 9.68 0.32
N HIS A 6 -1.87 8.89 0.11
CA HIS A 6 -1.89 7.45 0.41
C HIS A 6 -1.86 6.56 -0.85
N GLY A 7 -1.51 7.14 -2.00
CA GLY A 7 -1.47 6.45 -3.29
C GLY A 7 -2.84 6.26 -3.96
N PHE A 8 -2.82 5.61 -5.12
CA PHE A 8 -4.00 5.36 -5.95
C PHE A 8 -4.69 4.05 -5.57
N GLU A 9 -6.01 4.04 -5.74
CA GLU A 9 -6.76 2.80 -5.70
C GLU A 9 -6.40 1.88 -6.86
N LYS A 10 -6.66 0.58 -6.70
CA LYS A 10 -6.32 -0.42 -7.71
C LYS A 10 -7.58 -1.13 -8.22
N ASP A 11 -7.62 -1.44 -9.51
CA ASP A 11 -8.66 -2.26 -10.11
C ASP A 11 -8.50 -3.75 -9.76
N ALA A 12 -9.40 -4.61 -10.27
CA ALA A 12 -9.35 -6.06 -10.05
C ALA A 12 -8.07 -6.72 -10.61
N ASN A 13 -7.38 -6.06 -11.53
CA ASN A 13 -6.11 -6.51 -12.09
C ASN A 13 -4.91 -5.92 -11.33
N GLY A 14 -5.14 -5.08 -10.32
CA GLY A 14 -4.11 -4.42 -9.52
C GLY A 14 -3.52 -3.15 -10.17
N CYS A 15 -4.07 -2.65 -11.29
CA CYS A 15 -3.64 -1.39 -11.91
C CYS A 15 -4.19 -0.19 -11.15
N ASP A 16 -3.38 0.86 -11.04
CA ASP A 16 -3.80 2.10 -10.40
C ASP A 16 -4.90 2.78 -11.22
N VAL A 17 -5.99 3.16 -10.55
CA VAL A 17 -7.11 3.93 -11.12
C VAL A 17 -7.06 5.37 -10.63
N CYS A 18 -7.71 6.29 -11.35
CA CYS A 18 -7.73 7.72 -11.03
C CYS A 18 -8.60 8.08 -9.82
N ARG A 19 -8.42 7.38 -8.71
CA ARG A 19 -9.06 7.63 -7.42
C ARG A 19 -8.04 7.49 -6.30
N CYS A 20 -8.03 8.46 -5.38
CA CYS A 20 -7.15 8.39 -4.21
C CYS A 20 -7.73 7.44 -3.17
N ARG A 21 -6.85 6.69 -2.50
CA ARG A 21 -7.25 5.92 -1.33
C ARG A 21 -7.68 6.84 -0.20
N SER A 22 -8.73 6.44 0.50
CA SER A 22 -9.23 7.16 1.68
C SER A 22 -8.31 7.03 2.91
N GLY A 23 -7.30 6.16 2.85
CA GLY A 23 -6.34 5.92 3.93
C GLY A 23 -5.24 4.93 3.52
N PRO A 24 -4.27 4.67 4.41
CA PRO A 24 -3.23 3.68 4.19
C PRO A 24 -3.82 2.29 3.93
N ALA A 25 -3.09 1.46 3.16
CA ALA A 25 -3.52 0.10 2.89
C ALA A 25 -3.79 -0.64 4.22
N PRO A 26 -4.91 -1.38 4.33
CA PRO A 26 -5.13 -2.18 5.52
C PRO A 26 -3.95 -3.14 5.67
N PRO A 27 -3.49 -3.39 6.92
CA PRO A 27 -2.45 -4.37 7.15
C PRO A 27 -2.90 -5.71 6.52
N PRO A 28 -1.97 -6.51 5.98
CA PRO A 28 -2.32 -7.80 5.41
C PRO A 28 -3.14 -8.59 6.43
N PRO A 29 -4.22 -9.27 5.99
CA PRO A 29 -5.00 -10.10 6.90
C PRO A 29 -4.03 -11.04 7.62
N ARG A 30 -4.09 -11.05 8.95
CA ARG A 30 -3.31 -12.01 9.74
C ARG A 30 -3.79 -13.39 9.27
N THR A 31 -2.95 -14.10 8.56
CA THR A 31 -3.23 -15.45 8.05
C THR A 31 -3.34 -16.48 9.17
N ASP A 32 -3.10 -16.06 10.41
CA ASP A 32 -3.30 -16.88 11.57
C ASP A 32 -4.68 -16.62 12.19
N ASN A 33 -5.66 -17.40 11.72
CA ASN A 33 -6.96 -17.54 12.36
C ASN A 33 -6.89 -18.38 13.66
N ARG A 34 -5.71 -18.48 14.30
CA ARG A 34 -5.59 -19.05 15.64
C ARG A 34 -6.09 -18.02 16.65
N GLU A 35 -7.32 -18.22 17.08
CA GLU A 35 -7.82 -17.61 18.30
C GLU A 35 -6.97 -18.10 19.48
N CYS A 36 -6.07 -17.23 19.96
CA CYS A 36 -5.39 -17.47 21.22
C CYS A 36 -6.40 -17.35 22.37
N PRO A 37 -6.42 -18.27 23.35
CA PRO A 37 -7.24 -18.10 24.53
C PRO A 37 -6.80 -16.84 25.29
N PRO A 38 -7.73 -16.07 25.88
CA PRO A 38 -7.35 -14.93 26.70
C PRO A 38 -6.56 -15.41 27.92
N VAL A 39 -5.51 -14.67 28.29
CA VAL A 39 -4.73 -14.95 29.50
C VAL A 39 -5.60 -14.70 30.74
N ARG A 40 -5.80 -15.72 31.59
CA ARG A 40 -6.67 -15.65 32.78
C ARG A 40 -5.89 -15.78 34.09
N CYS A 41 -4.87 -14.93 34.27
CA CYS A 41 -4.02 -14.95 35.46
C CYS A 41 -4.03 -13.61 36.20
N ARG A 42 -3.79 -13.64 37.51
CA ARG A 42 -3.92 -12.48 38.41
C ARG A 42 -2.66 -11.63 38.51
N GLN A 43 -1.55 -12.10 37.96
CA GLN A 43 -0.27 -11.37 37.97
C GLN A 43 -0.23 -10.31 36.87
N TYR A 44 0.55 -9.27 37.12
CA TYR A 44 0.88 -8.24 36.13
C TYR A 44 2.34 -8.41 35.73
N CYS A 45 2.60 -8.43 34.43
CA CYS A 45 3.95 -8.53 33.88
C CYS A 45 4.31 -7.22 33.17
N GLU A 46 5.31 -6.51 33.69
CA GLU A 46 5.71 -5.19 33.18
C GLU A 46 6.14 -5.21 31.71
N HIS A 47 6.83 -6.27 31.29
CA HIS A 47 7.31 -6.45 29.91
C HIS A 47 6.39 -7.33 29.06
N GLY A 48 5.17 -7.59 29.53
CA GLY A 48 4.20 -8.45 28.84
C GLY A 48 4.33 -9.94 29.17
N TRP A 49 3.58 -10.75 28.44
CA TRP A 49 3.47 -12.20 28.67
C TRP A 49 4.38 -12.99 27.73
N LYS A 50 4.94 -14.08 28.25
CA LYS A 50 5.67 -15.06 27.46
C LYS A 50 4.72 -15.76 26.50
N LYS A 51 5.24 -16.18 25.35
CA LYS A 51 4.50 -16.89 24.31
C LYS A 51 4.85 -18.37 24.29
N ASP A 52 3.87 -19.21 24.00
CA ASP A 52 4.09 -20.64 23.74
C ASP A 52 4.59 -20.90 22.30
N ALA A 53 4.80 -22.17 21.96
CA ALA A 53 5.25 -22.59 20.63
C ALA A 53 4.25 -22.25 19.50
N THR A 54 3.02 -21.90 19.85
CA THR A 54 1.98 -21.47 18.91
C THR A 54 1.88 -19.96 18.77
N GLY A 55 2.62 -19.20 19.60
CA GLY A 55 2.63 -17.73 19.62
C GLY A 55 1.61 -17.11 20.57
N CYS A 56 0.89 -17.92 21.36
CA CYS A 56 -0.14 -17.46 22.28
C CYS A 56 0.45 -17.12 23.65
N ASP A 57 -0.11 -16.10 24.29
CA ASP A 57 0.33 -15.63 25.60
C ASP A 57 0.00 -16.68 26.68
N ILE A 58 0.98 -16.97 27.53
CA ILE A 58 0.84 -17.87 28.69
C ILE A 58 1.03 -17.10 29.99
N CYS A 59 0.64 -17.69 31.11
CA CYS A 59 0.72 -17.08 32.44
C CYS A 59 2.15 -17.07 33.03
N GLU A 60 3.13 -16.71 32.21
CA GLU A 60 4.52 -16.51 32.57
C GLU A 60 4.94 -15.12 32.08
N CYS A 61 5.69 -14.37 32.88
CA CYS A 61 6.18 -13.06 32.45
C CYS A 61 7.28 -13.21 31.40
N ALA A 62 7.26 -12.35 30.39
CA ALA A 62 8.36 -12.24 29.45
C ALA A 62 9.56 -11.56 30.15
N GLU A 63 10.76 -12.04 29.83
CA GLU A 63 12.00 -11.35 30.20
C GLU A 63 12.11 -10.04 29.42
N PRO A 64 12.75 -9.01 29.98
CA PRO A 64 12.98 -7.76 29.27
C PRO A 64 13.80 -8.00 27.99
N CYS A 65 13.32 -7.45 26.87
CA CYS A 65 14.07 -7.53 25.62
C CYS A 65 15.34 -6.69 25.70
N PRO A 66 16.49 -7.22 25.21
CA PRO A 66 17.70 -6.41 25.10
C PRO A 66 17.48 -5.29 24.08
N GLU A 67 18.12 -4.15 24.31
CA GLU A 67 18.12 -3.07 23.34
C GLU A 67 18.82 -3.51 22.06
N VAL A 68 18.15 -3.35 20.91
CA VAL A 68 18.70 -3.71 19.60
C VAL A 68 19.73 -2.66 19.19
N MET A 69 20.98 -2.87 19.57
CA MET A 69 22.09 -2.00 19.19
C MET A 69 22.60 -2.35 17.79
N CYS A 70 21.90 -1.90 16.74
CA CYS A 70 22.45 -1.98 15.39
C CYS A 70 22.05 -0.85 14.45
N MET A 71 22.89 -0.62 13.43
CA MET A 71 22.78 0.53 12.52
C MET A 71 21.87 0.28 11.31
N LEU A 72 21.03 -0.75 11.34
CA LEU A 72 20.12 -1.06 10.24
C LEU A 72 18.88 -0.17 10.31
N HIS A 73 18.50 0.39 9.16
CA HIS A 73 17.20 1.03 8.99
C HIS A 73 16.28 0.09 8.20
N CYS A 74 15.33 -0.53 8.89
CA CYS A 74 14.40 -1.49 8.28
C CYS A 74 13.03 -0.81 8.00
N GLU A 75 12.66 -0.66 6.73
CA GLU A 75 11.39 -0.04 6.32
C GLU A 75 10.13 -0.75 6.88
N HIS A 76 10.24 -2.06 7.09
CA HIS A 76 9.16 -2.92 7.61
C HIS A 76 9.37 -3.36 9.07
N GLY A 77 10.33 -2.74 9.77
CA GLY A 77 10.71 -3.08 11.13
C GLY A 77 11.63 -4.30 11.25
N PHE A 78 12.02 -4.59 12.49
CA PHE A 78 12.92 -5.69 12.83
C PHE A 78 12.18 -7.01 13.02
N GLU A 79 12.81 -8.11 12.62
CA GLU A 79 12.33 -9.45 12.93
C GLU A 79 12.35 -9.69 14.44
N LYS A 80 11.48 -10.59 14.90
CA LYS A 80 11.37 -10.95 16.31
C LYS A 80 11.88 -12.37 16.52
N ASP A 81 12.54 -12.60 17.65
CA ASP A 81 12.90 -13.93 18.11
C ASP A 81 11.68 -14.70 18.68
N ALA A 82 11.90 -15.90 19.20
CA ALA A 82 10.86 -16.73 19.81
C ALA A 82 10.20 -16.10 21.05
N ASN A 83 10.87 -15.14 21.68
CA ASN A 83 10.36 -14.40 22.84
C ASN A 83 9.64 -13.11 22.43
N GLY A 84 9.62 -12.77 21.14
CA GLY A 84 9.03 -11.53 20.64
C GLY A 84 9.97 -10.32 20.69
N CYS A 85 11.24 -10.51 21.00
CA CYS A 85 12.24 -9.46 21.07
C CYS A 85 12.80 -9.16 19.67
N ASP A 86 12.98 -7.89 19.36
CA ASP A 86 13.53 -7.49 18.08
C ASP A 86 14.99 -7.98 17.97
N ILE A 87 15.35 -8.51 16.81
CA ILE A 87 16.71 -8.92 16.48
C ILE A 87 17.23 -8.04 15.36
N CYS A 88 18.55 -7.95 15.22
CA CYS A 88 19.18 -7.15 14.17
C CYS A 88 19.07 -7.81 12.78
N ARG A 89 17.83 -7.97 12.29
CA ARG A 89 17.47 -8.50 10.97
C ARG A 89 16.18 -7.82 10.53
N CYS A 90 16.12 -7.33 9.29
CA CYS A 90 14.92 -6.67 8.78
C CYS A 90 13.86 -7.69 8.41
N ARG A 91 12.59 -7.41 8.75
CA ARG A 91 11.47 -8.20 8.26
C ARG A 91 11.43 -8.15 6.74
N SER A 92 11.15 -9.30 6.14
CA SER A 92 10.72 -9.33 4.75
C SER A 92 9.47 -8.46 4.62
N GLY A 93 9.50 -7.51 3.68
CA GLY A 93 8.30 -6.75 3.34
C GLY A 93 7.16 -7.66 2.90
N PRO A 94 5.93 -7.15 2.84
CA PRO A 94 4.84 -7.88 2.21
C PRO A 94 5.33 -8.35 0.84
N ALA A 95 5.09 -9.63 0.53
CA ALA A 95 5.43 -10.17 -0.78
C ALA A 95 4.90 -9.22 -1.85
N PRO A 96 5.69 -8.93 -2.90
CA PRO A 96 5.16 -8.15 -4.01
C PRO A 96 3.86 -8.81 -4.47
N PRO A 97 2.84 -8.02 -4.89
CA PRO A 97 1.61 -8.59 -5.40
C PRO A 97 1.94 -9.63 -6.47
N PRO A 98 1.17 -10.73 -6.54
CA PRO A 98 1.46 -11.80 -7.50
C PRO A 98 1.67 -11.21 -8.89
N PRO A 99 2.68 -11.71 -9.64
CA PRO A 99 2.89 -11.24 -11.00
C PRO A 99 1.59 -11.39 -11.78
N ARG A 100 1.24 -10.35 -12.54
CA ARG A 100 0.02 -10.32 -13.34
C ARG A 100 0.00 -11.54 -14.25
N THR A 101 -1.13 -12.25 -14.26
CA THR A 101 -1.35 -13.42 -15.12
C THR A 101 -1.58 -13.04 -16.58
N ASP A 102 -1.73 -11.75 -16.86
CA ASP A 102 -1.84 -11.15 -18.17
C ASP A 102 -0.58 -10.30 -18.37
N ASN A 103 0.27 -10.64 -19.35
CA ASN A 103 1.49 -9.90 -19.74
C ASN A 103 1.20 -8.47 -20.25
N ARG A 104 0.03 -7.89 -19.98
CA ARG A 104 -0.31 -6.49 -20.24
C ARG A 104 0.24 -5.61 -19.12
N GLU A 105 1.19 -4.77 -19.51
CA GLU A 105 1.65 -3.65 -18.69
C GLU A 105 0.47 -2.75 -18.32
N CYS A 106 0.46 -2.22 -17.09
CA CYS A 106 -0.53 -1.19 -16.76
C CYS A 106 -0.30 0.05 -17.62
N PRO A 107 -1.37 0.66 -18.14
CA PRO A 107 -1.23 1.96 -18.78
C PRO A 107 -0.73 2.99 -17.75
N PRO A 108 0.10 3.97 -18.18
CA PRO A 108 0.55 5.04 -17.30
C PRO A 108 -0.65 5.87 -16.82
N VAL A 109 -0.72 6.07 -15.51
CA VAL A 109 -1.80 6.80 -14.85
C VAL A 109 -1.68 8.30 -15.14
N ARG A 110 -2.39 8.79 -16.16
CA ARG A 110 -2.47 10.22 -16.52
C ARG A 110 -3.77 10.86 -16.02
N CYS A 111 -3.91 11.03 -14.71
CA CYS A 111 -5.13 11.63 -14.13
C CYS A 111 -5.16 13.16 -14.26
N ARG A 112 -6.14 13.68 -15.02
CA ARG A 112 -6.53 15.10 -15.03
C ARG A 112 -7.76 15.28 -14.14
N GLN A 113 -7.77 16.36 -13.35
CA GLN A 113 -8.65 16.56 -12.19
C GLN A 113 -10.16 16.65 -12.50
N TYR A 114 -10.55 16.60 -13.77
CA TYR A 114 -11.95 16.64 -14.21
C TYR A 114 -12.15 15.67 -15.37
N TRP A 115 -12.90 14.59 -15.10
CA TRP A 115 -13.38 13.50 -15.98
C TRP A 115 -12.35 12.53 -16.59
N CYS A 116 -12.24 11.32 -16.01
CA CYS A 116 -12.08 10.04 -16.71
C CYS A 116 -12.38 8.93 -15.66
N ASP A 117 -13.65 8.54 -15.50
CA ASP A 117 -14.05 7.43 -14.59
C ASP A 117 -13.74 6.04 -15.17
N ILE A 118 -13.24 5.95 -16.40
CA ILE A 118 -12.76 4.71 -17.03
C ILE A 118 -11.48 5.04 -17.81
N CYS A 119 -10.44 4.22 -17.60
CA CYS A 119 -9.11 4.37 -18.21
C CYS A 119 -9.12 3.95 -19.69
N GLN A 120 -9.80 4.75 -20.52
CA GLN A 120 -9.67 4.72 -21.99
C GLN A 120 -9.59 6.15 -22.52
N CYS A 121 -8.73 7.00 -21.94
CA CYS A 121 -8.44 8.29 -22.56
C CYS A 121 -7.43 8.02 -23.71
N ALA A 122 -7.92 7.48 -24.83
CA ALA A 122 -7.17 7.33 -26.09
C ALA A 122 -7.10 8.66 -26.86
N CYS A 123 -6.83 9.76 -26.16
CA CYS A 123 -6.58 11.04 -26.82
C CYS A 123 -5.11 11.06 -27.22
N ASN A 124 -4.83 11.17 -28.53
CA ASN A 124 -3.48 11.48 -28.99
C ASN A 124 -3.14 12.91 -28.56
N ASP A 125 -1.91 13.14 -28.11
CA ASP A 125 -1.42 14.50 -27.86
C ASP A 125 -1.56 15.31 -29.15
N VAL A 126 -2.22 16.46 -29.09
CA VAL A 126 -2.44 17.33 -30.26
C VAL A 126 -1.10 17.98 -30.64
N LEU A 127 -0.33 17.30 -31.50
CA LEU A 127 0.86 17.85 -32.12
C LEU A 127 0.43 18.86 -33.19
N CYS A 128 0.16 20.10 -32.78
CA CYS A 128 -0.06 21.18 -33.73
C CYS A 128 0.41 22.55 -33.22
N ASP A 129 0.88 23.39 -34.14
CA ASP A 129 1.54 24.68 -33.84
C ASP A 129 0.57 25.86 -33.66
N LEU A 130 -0.72 25.58 -33.43
CA LEU A 130 -1.71 26.63 -33.23
C LEU A 130 -1.66 27.20 -31.82
N TYR A 131 -1.54 28.52 -31.71
CA TYR A 131 -1.76 29.23 -30.46
C TYR A 131 -3.20 29.75 -30.39
N CYS A 132 -3.99 29.17 -29.49
CA CYS A 132 -5.38 29.58 -29.26
C CYS A 132 -5.50 30.35 -27.93
N LYS A 133 -5.80 31.64 -27.99
CA LYS A 133 -5.94 32.51 -26.81
C LYS A 133 -7.03 32.03 -25.83
N ASN A 134 -8.06 31.33 -26.33
CA ASN A 134 -9.17 30.77 -25.54
C ASN A 134 -9.09 29.24 -25.37
N GLY A 135 -7.97 28.62 -25.77
CA GLY A 135 -7.79 27.17 -25.77
C GLY A 135 -8.39 26.47 -26.99
N PHE A 136 -8.21 25.14 -27.05
CA PHE A 136 -8.64 24.29 -28.17
C PHE A 136 -10.07 23.77 -28.00
N GLU A 137 -10.78 23.60 -29.11
CA GLU A 137 -12.06 22.87 -29.19
C GLU A 137 -11.88 21.41 -28.76
N ARG A 138 -12.99 20.77 -28.39
CA ARG A 138 -13.01 19.36 -28.02
C ARG A 138 -13.96 18.60 -28.91
N ASP A 139 -13.62 17.35 -29.21
CA ASP A 139 -14.51 16.42 -29.90
C ASP A 139 -15.60 15.85 -28.96
N GLU A 140 -16.44 14.98 -29.50
CA GLU A 140 -17.54 14.31 -28.78
C GLU A 140 -17.05 13.42 -27.62
N ASN A 141 -15.76 13.04 -27.63
CA ASN A 141 -15.10 12.26 -26.59
C ASN A 141 -14.38 13.16 -25.56
N GLY A 142 -14.41 14.47 -25.74
CA GLY A 142 -13.74 15.43 -24.86
C GLY A 142 -12.24 15.58 -25.11
N CYS A 143 -11.69 15.01 -26.19
CA CYS A 143 -10.30 15.18 -26.59
C CYS A 143 -10.11 16.55 -27.26
N GLU A 144 -8.99 17.22 -26.95
CA GLU A 144 -8.64 18.47 -27.62
C GLU A 144 -8.37 18.16 -29.11
N VAL A 145 -8.94 18.96 -30.02
CA VAL A 145 -8.67 18.89 -31.46
C VAL A 145 -7.92 20.15 -31.89
N CYS A 146 -7.14 20.08 -32.97
CA CYS A 146 -6.36 21.23 -33.43
C CYS A 146 -7.24 22.32 -34.09
N ARG A 147 -8.08 22.96 -33.28
CA ARG A 147 -8.97 24.07 -33.63
C ARG A 147 -9.20 24.93 -32.40
N CYS A 148 -9.26 26.25 -32.53
CA CYS A 148 -9.47 27.17 -31.41
C CYS A 148 -10.95 27.31 -31.05
N LYS A 149 -11.25 27.48 -29.75
CA LYS A 149 -12.59 27.87 -29.27
C LYS A 149 -12.97 29.29 -29.67
#